data_AF-A0A7S4EVC9-F1
#
_entry.id   AF-A0A7S4EVC9-F1
#
_cell.length_a   1.000
_cell.length_b   1.000
_cell.length_c   1.000
_cell.angle_alpha   90.00
_cell.angle_beta   90.00
_cell.angle_gamma   90.00
#
_symmetry.space_group_name_H-M   'P 1'
#
loop_
_entity.id
_entity.type
_entity.pdbx_description
1 polymer ?
#
loop_
_entity_poly.entity_id
_entity_poly.type
_entity_poly.pdbx_seq_one_letter_code
_entity_poly.pdbx_strand_id
1 'polypeptide(L)'
;DELLEILSQAKDPLAVQPHLKKCFENIDKIQFEDDLAMTAMVSGEGEVVPFTQPLMPRGGVENWMNEVLEEMKRTVSSQIVAACAAYKEPERSQWVLAWPGASLIAGSSIFWALNVEKALRTKGNKGI
;
A
#
# COMPACT_ATOMS: atom_id res chain seq x y z
N ASP A 1 24.73 2.54 13.97
CA ASP A 1 23.96 2.46 15.22
C ASP A 1 22.56 1.88 15.02
N GLU A 2 21.65 2.49 14.26
CA GLU A 2 20.28 1.93 14.09
C GLU A 2 20.22 0.52 13.47
N LEU A 3 21.02 0.22 12.43
CA LEU A 3 21.06 -1.13 11.85
C LEU A 3 21.55 -2.16 12.89
N LEU A 4 22.49 -1.78 13.76
CA LEU A 4 22.97 -2.63 14.85
C LEU A 4 21.92 -2.77 15.95
N GLU A 5 21.12 -1.73 16.21
CA GLU A 5 19.96 -1.80 17.11
C GLU A 5 18.92 -2.78 16.58
N ILE A 6 18.54 -2.69 15.29
CA ILE A 6 17.61 -3.61 14.62
C ILE A 6 18.14 -5.06 14.68
N LEU A 7 19.43 -5.27 14.40
CA LEU A 7 20.05 -6.59 14.47
C LEU A 7 20.15 -7.12 15.91
N SER A 8 20.37 -6.24 16.90
CA SER A 8 20.43 -6.61 18.32
C SER A 8 19.05 -6.93 18.92
N GLN A 9 18.00 -6.27 18.40
CA GLN A 9 16.61 -6.45 18.79
C GLN A 9 15.85 -7.45 17.90
N ALA A 10 16.54 -8.10 16.94
CA ALA A 10 15.96 -9.04 15.98
C ALA A 10 15.21 -10.24 16.58
N LYS A 11 15.30 -10.45 17.90
CA LYS A 11 14.53 -11.47 18.64
C LYS A 11 13.10 -11.04 18.94
N ASP A 12 12.81 -9.74 18.96
CA ASP A 12 11.48 -9.19 19.20
C ASP A 12 10.97 -8.44 17.96
N PRO A 13 10.06 -9.03 17.16
CA PRO A 13 9.48 -8.40 15.99
C PRO A 13 8.71 -7.11 16.28
N LEU A 14 8.31 -6.84 17.53
CA LEU A 14 7.63 -5.59 17.87
C LEU A 14 8.62 -4.43 18.04
N ALA A 15 9.86 -4.74 18.40
CA ALA A 15 10.89 -3.76 18.67
C ALA A 15 11.41 -3.06 17.39
N VAL A 16 11.19 -3.67 16.22
CA VAL A 16 11.56 -3.10 14.91
C VAL A 16 10.63 -1.99 14.40
N GLN A 17 9.41 -1.88 14.96
CA GLN A 17 8.36 -0.95 14.49
C GLN A 17 8.83 0.52 14.38
N PRO A 18 9.57 1.09 15.35
CA PRO A 18 10.03 2.47 15.27
C PRO A 18 10.96 2.75 14.08
N HIS A 19 11.62 1.71 13.57
CA HIS A 19 12.56 1.82 12.46
C HIS A 19 11.87 1.67 11.10
N LEU A 20 10.70 1.02 11.02
CA LEU A 20 9.96 0.82 9.77
C LEU A 20 9.61 2.13 9.07
N LYS A 21 9.25 3.16 9.83
CA LYS A 21 8.94 4.50 9.31
C LYS A 21 10.11 5.14 8.53
N LYS A 22 11.35 4.78 8.87
CA LYS A 22 12.54 5.25 8.15
C LYS A 22 12.85 4.40 6.92
N CYS A 23 12.40 3.14 6.90
CA CYS A 23 12.58 2.23 5.77
C CYS A 23 11.51 2.42 4.69
N PHE A 24 10.31 2.88 5.06
CA PHE A 24 9.16 2.99 4.16
C PHE A 24 8.52 4.37 4.26
N GLU A 25 8.56 5.16 3.18
CA GLU A 25 8.11 6.56 3.17
C GLU A 25 6.62 6.76 3.51
N ASN A 26 5.78 5.73 3.30
CA ASN A 26 4.32 5.84 3.47
C ASN A 26 3.73 4.87 4.51
N ILE A 27 4.55 4.21 5.31
CA ILE A 27 4.09 3.30 6.36
C ILE A 27 4.64 3.75 7.70
N ASP A 28 3.75 3.85 8.68
CA ASP A 28 4.12 4.14 10.06
C ASP A 28 4.36 2.85 10.84
N LYS A 29 3.46 1.86 10.69
CA LYS A 29 3.45 0.62 11.48
C LYS A 29 2.87 -0.57 10.72
N ILE A 30 3.17 -1.76 11.22
CA ILE A 30 2.50 -3.02 10.84
C ILE A 30 1.57 -3.44 11.98
N GLN A 31 0.41 -3.98 11.65
CA GLN A 31 -0.48 -4.58 12.63
C GLN A 31 -0.03 -6.02 12.92
N PHE A 32 0.24 -6.28 14.20
CA PHE A 32 0.56 -7.61 14.72
C PHE A 32 -0.63 -8.13 15.53
N GLU A 33 -0.97 -9.39 15.34
CA GLU A 33 -1.93 -10.13 16.17
C GLU A 33 -1.25 -10.74 17.40
N ASP A 34 -2.02 -11.37 18.29
CA ASP A 34 -1.53 -11.99 19.53
C ASP A 34 -0.46 -13.08 19.29
N ASP A 35 -0.49 -13.74 18.13
CA ASP A 35 0.47 -14.76 17.72
C ASP A 35 1.66 -14.20 16.93
N LEU A 36 1.81 -12.87 16.87
CA LEU A 36 2.78 -12.13 16.06
C LEU A 36 2.55 -12.23 14.54
N ALA A 37 1.37 -12.70 14.09
CA ALA A 37 1.02 -12.61 12.68
C ALA A 37 0.89 -11.14 12.25
N MET A 38 1.56 -10.78 11.17
CA MET A 38 1.48 -9.47 10.54
C MET A 38 0.32 -9.48 9.54
N THR A 39 -0.72 -8.70 9.81
CA THR A 39 -2.00 -8.79 9.08
C THR A 39 -2.34 -7.55 8.26
N ALA A 40 -1.80 -6.39 8.61
CA ALA A 40 -2.07 -5.15 7.91
C ALA A 40 -0.89 -4.17 8.02
N MET A 41 -0.85 -3.19 7.13
CA MET A 41 -0.01 -2.01 7.26
C MET A 41 -0.83 -0.79 7.63
N VAL A 42 -0.23 0.11 8.39
CA VAL A 42 -0.83 1.37 8.86
C VAL A 42 -0.01 2.54 8.35
N SER A 43 -0.64 3.46 7.63
CA SER A 43 0.01 4.67 7.13
C SER A 43 0.22 5.71 8.24
N GLY A 44 1.07 6.71 7.97
CA GLY A 44 1.24 7.86 8.87
C GLY A 44 -0.02 8.70 9.07
N GLU A 45 -1.02 8.54 8.21
CA GLU A 45 -2.32 9.21 8.26
C GLU A 45 -3.37 8.39 9.02
N GLY A 46 -2.99 7.20 9.51
CA GLY A 46 -3.88 6.28 10.22
C GLY A 46 -4.70 5.36 9.30
N GLU A 47 -4.39 5.33 8.01
CA GLU A 47 -5.05 4.42 7.06
C GLU A 47 -4.56 2.99 7.28
N VAL A 48 -5.49 2.06 7.47
CA VAL A 48 -5.19 0.64 7.67
C VAL A 48 -5.49 -0.13 6.39
N VAL A 49 -4.47 -0.78 5.84
CA VAL A 49 -4.59 -1.60 4.63
C VAL A 49 -4.23 -3.04 4.98
N PRO A 50 -5.22 -3.97 4.97
CA PRO A 50 -4.97 -5.38 5.21
C PRO A 50 -4.04 -5.96 4.15
N PHE A 51 -3.10 -6.81 4.57
CA PHE A 51 -2.29 -7.57 3.63
C PHE A 51 -3.12 -8.58 2.87
N THR A 52 -2.67 -8.93 1.67
CA THR A 52 -3.35 -9.96 0.86
C THR A 52 -3.22 -11.32 1.54
N GLN A 53 -2.09 -11.56 2.20
CA GLN A 53 -1.86 -12.74 3.05
C GLN A 53 -1.15 -12.35 4.35
N PRO A 54 -1.53 -12.96 5.49
CA PRO A 54 -0.81 -12.75 6.74
C PRO A 54 0.60 -13.34 6.67
N LEU A 55 1.56 -12.64 7.28
CA LEU A 55 2.95 -13.04 7.34
C LEU A 55 3.38 -13.36 8.77
N MET A 56 4.36 -14.26 8.92
CA MET A 56 4.94 -14.59 10.22
C MET A 56 6.40 -14.18 10.27
N PRO A 57 6.90 -13.55 11.34
CA PRO A 57 8.29 -13.14 11.46
C PRO A 57 9.19 -14.35 11.74
N ARG A 58 9.49 -15.14 10.69
CA ARG A 58 10.32 -16.35 10.78
C ARG A 58 11.75 -16.08 10.30
N GLY A 59 12.72 -16.64 11.01
CA GLY A 59 14.14 -16.51 10.65
C GLY A 59 14.74 -15.16 11.06
N GLY A 60 15.79 -14.74 10.35
CA GLY A 60 16.47 -13.47 10.62
C GLY A 60 15.61 -12.25 10.24
N VAL A 61 15.84 -11.12 10.92
CA VAL A 61 15.11 -9.86 10.72
C VAL A 61 15.06 -9.41 9.25
N GLU A 62 16.17 -9.54 8.54
CA GLU A 62 16.26 -9.17 7.13
C GLU A 62 15.35 -10.00 6.23
N ASN A 63 15.13 -11.28 6.55
CA ASN A 63 14.32 -12.16 5.73
C ASN A 63 12.85 -11.77 5.82
N TRP A 64 12.29 -11.72 7.03
CA TRP A 64 10.88 -11.41 7.19
C TRP A 64 10.57 -9.94 6.89
N MET A 65 11.50 -9.00 7.08
CA MET A 65 11.32 -7.62 6.63
C MET A 65 11.25 -7.51 5.10
N ASN A 66 12.03 -8.31 4.38
CA ASN A 66 11.93 -8.39 2.93
C ASN A 66 10.60 -9.01 2.49
N GLU A 67 10.12 -10.06 3.18
CA GLU A 67 8.80 -10.64 2.92
C GLU A 67 7.67 -9.61 3.12
N VAL A 68 7.74 -8.85 4.21
CA VAL A 68 6.83 -7.72 4.48
C VAL A 68 6.86 -6.70 3.35
N LEU A 69 8.03 -6.29 2.89
CA LEU A 69 8.17 -5.33 1.79
C LEU A 69 7.52 -5.85 0.50
N GLU A 70 7.74 -7.11 0.16
CA GLU A 70 7.14 -7.70 -1.03
C GLU A 70 5.62 -7.82 -0.90
N GLU A 71 5.11 -8.15 0.28
CA GLU A 71 3.68 -8.22 0.53
C GLU A 71 3.00 -6.85 0.56
N MET A 72 3.69 -5.81 1.05
CA MET A 72 3.25 -4.43 0.93
C MET A 72 3.07 -4.01 -0.53
N LYS A 73 4.08 -4.27 -1.38
CA LYS A 73 4.00 -3.97 -2.83
C LYS A 73 2.86 -4.73 -3.49
N ARG A 74 2.71 -6.02 -3.17
CA ARG A 74 1.62 -6.88 -3.68
C ARG A 74 0.27 -6.32 -3.29
N THR A 75 0.09 -5.98 -2.02
CA THR A 75 -1.15 -5.46 -1.46
C THR A 75 -1.55 -4.13 -2.11
N VAL A 76 -0.63 -3.17 -2.21
CA VAL A 76 -0.90 -1.89 -2.90
C VAL A 76 -1.30 -2.11 -4.36
N SER A 77 -0.58 -2.97 -5.08
CA SER A 77 -0.88 -3.30 -6.47
C SER A 77 -2.27 -3.91 -6.62
N SER A 78 -2.61 -4.87 -5.75
CA SER A 78 -3.93 -5.51 -5.69
C SER A 78 -5.04 -4.48 -5.44
N GLN A 79 -4.83 -3.57 -4.48
CA GLN A 79 -5.79 -2.52 -4.14
C GLN A 79 -5.98 -1.54 -5.31
N ILE A 80 -4.92 -1.17 -6.04
CA ILE A 80 -5.04 -0.30 -7.23
C ILE A 80 -5.87 -1.00 -8.32
N VAL A 81 -5.59 -2.28 -8.60
CA VAL A 81 -6.33 -3.04 -9.61
C VAL A 81 -7.81 -3.16 -9.24
N ALA A 82 -8.09 -3.48 -7.98
CA ALA A 82 -9.45 -3.60 -7.48
C ALA A 82 -10.20 -2.25 -7.50
N ALA A 83 -9.53 -1.15 -7.11
CA ALA A 83 -10.07 0.21 -7.20
C ALA A 83 -10.43 0.57 -8.65
N CYS A 84 -9.54 0.26 -9.60
CA CYS A 84 -9.78 0.49 -11.02
C CYS A 84 -10.95 -0.34 -11.56
N ALA A 85 -11.07 -1.60 -11.14
CA ALA A 85 -12.19 -2.45 -11.55
C ALA A 85 -13.53 -1.91 -11.02
N ALA A 86 -13.55 -1.48 -9.75
CA ALA A 86 -14.74 -0.94 -9.10
C ALA A 86 -15.16 0.44 -9.58
N TYR A 87 -14.29 1.20 -10.26
CA TYR A 87 -14.60 2.56 -10.74
C TYR A 87 -15.82 2.64 -11.68
N LYS A 88 -16.25 1.51 -12.26
CA LYS A 88 -17.35 1.46 -13.24
C LYS A 88 -18.75 1.39 -12.62
N GLU A 89 -18.90 1.03 -11.35
CA GLU A 89 -20.21 0.67 -10.78
C GLU A 89 -20.86 1.74 -9.87
N PRO A 90 -20.15 2.43 -8.95
CA PRO A 90 -20.75 3.43 -8.07
C PRO A 90 -20.55 4.88 -8.55
N GLU A 91 -21.30 5.81 -7.96
CA GLU A 91 -21.04 7.25 -8.12
C GLU A 91 -19.63 7.58 -7.62
N ARG A 92 -18.88 8.45 -8.31
CA ARG A 92 -17.49 8.78 -7.97
C ARG A 92 -17.32 9.21 -6.50
N SER A 93 -18.31 9.91 -5.95
CA SER A 93 -18.40 10.30 -4.54
C SER A 93 -18.26 9.11 -3.59
N GLN A 94 -19.00 8.03 -3.87
CA GLN A 94 -18.97 6.79 -3.09
C GLN A 94 -17.68 6.01 -3.32
N TRP A 95 -17.19 5.96 -4.56
CA TRP A 95 -15.90 5.33 -4.87
C TRP A 95 -14.75 5.96 -4.10
N VAL A 96 -14.70 7.30 -4.02
CA VAL A 96 -13.66 8.03 -3.27
C VAL A 96 -13.67 7.71 -1.78
N LEU A 97 -14.80 7.33 -1.20
CA LEU A 97 -14.88 6.97 0.22
C LEU A 97 -14.59 5.48 0.50
N ALA A 98 -14.57 4.64 -0.55
CA ALA A 98 -14.48 3.18 -0.42
C ALA A 98 -13.06 2.62 -0.54
N TRP A 99 -12.09 3.41 -1.03
CA TRP A 99 -10.75 2.92 -1.36
C TRP A 99 -9.65 3.68 -0.63
N PRO A 100 -8.49 3.03 -0.40
CA PRO A 100 -7.37 3.71 0.21
C PRO A 100 -6.82 4.89 -0.62
N GLY A 101 -6.26 5.89 0.03
CA GLY A 101 -5.75 7.12 -0.60
C GLY A 101 -4.77 6.85 -1.74
N ALA A 102 -3.81 5.95 -1.55
CA ALA A 102 -2.85 5.58 -2.59
C ALA A 102 -3.53 4.96 -3.83
N SER A 103 -4.53 4.09 -3.61
CA SER A 103 -5.28 3.44 -4.70
C SER A 103 -6.18 4.44 -5.42
N LEU A 104 -6.77 5.40 -4.71
CA LEU A 104 -7.60 6.46 -5.27
C LEU A 104 -6.81 7.38 -6.19
N ILE A 105 -5.62 7.81 -5.78
CA ILE A 105 -4.75 8.70 -6.57
C ILE A 105 -4.31 7.98 -7.84
N ALA A 106 -3.85 6.73 -7.72
CA ALA A 106 -3.42 5.92 -8.86
C ALA A 106 -4.58 5.70 -9.83
N GLY A 107 -5.75 5.23 -9.34
CA GLY A 107 -6.93 5.00 -10.16
C GLY A 107 -7.42 6.28 -10.85
N SER A 108 -7.52 7.39 -10.11
CA SER A 108 -7.92 8.68 -10.67
C SER A 108 -6.98 9.15 -11.79
N SER A 109 -5.67 8.97 -11.60
CA SER A 109 -4.67 9.34 -12.61
C SER A 109 -4.79 8.49 -13.88
N ILE A 110 -5.01 7.18 -13.72
CA ILE A 110 -5.25 6.24 -14.84
C ILE A 110 -6.48 6.67 -15.63
N PHE A 111 -7.62 6.87 -14.98
CA PHE A 111 -8.86 7.26 -15.68
C PHE A 111 -8.79 8.66 -16.27
N TRP A 112 -8.13 9.60 -15.60
CA TRP A 112 -7.90 10.92 -16.16
C TRP A 112 -7.10 10.83 -17.47
N ALA A 113 -5.97 10.13 -17.47
CA ALA A 113 -5.13 9.95 -18.67
C ALA A 113 -5.90 9.27 -19.81
N LEU A 114 -6.63 8.19 -19.52
CA LEU A 114 -7.46 7.48 -20.50
C LEU A 114 -8.55 8.39 -21.11
N ASN A 115 -9.22 9.19 -20.29
CA ASN A 115 -10.28 10.09 -20.75
C ASN A 115 -9.71 11.24 -21.58
N VAL A 116 -8.57 11.81 -21.19
CA VAL A 116 -7.86 12.84 -21.95
C VAL A 116 -7.43 12.28 -23.31
N GLU A 117 -6.81 11.10 -23.35
CA GLU A 117 -6.41 10.46 -24.60
C GLU A 117 -7.61 10.20 -25.51
N LYS A 118 -8.73 9.69 -24.97
CA LYS A 118 -9.96 9.46 -25.71
C LYS A 118 -10.55 10.78 -26.26
N ALA A 119 -10.57 11.84 -25.46
CA ALA A 119 -11.04 13.15 -25.88
C ALA A 119 -10.19 13.73 -27.02
N LEU A 120 -8.86 13.62 -26.92
CA LEU A 120 -7.93 14.03 -27.97
C LEU A 120 -8.14 13.22 -29.26
N ARG A 121 -8.28 11.90 -29.18
CA ARG A 121 -8.52 11.06 -30.38
C ARG A 121 -9.87 11.33 -31.05
N THR A 122 -10.90 11.69 -30.28
CA THR A 122 -12.26 11.91 -30.81
C THR A 122 -12.53 13.33 -31.29
N LYS A 123 -11.90 14.35 -30.69
CA LYS A 123 -12.16 15.78 -30.98
C LYS A 123 -10.91 16.62 -31.29
N GLY A 124 -9.70 16.06 -31.13
CA GLY A 124 -8.43 16.81 -31.20
C GLY A 124 -8.08 17.41 -32.57
N ASN A 125 -8.67 16.91 -33.66
CA ASN A 125 -8.45 17.47 -35.01
C ASN A 125 -9.48 18.55 -35.41
N LYS A 126 -10.42 18.93 -34.54
CA LYS A 126 -11.43 19.96 -34.86
C LYS A 126 -11.04 21.38 -34.43
N GLY A 127 -9.87 21.55 -33.84
CA GLY A 127 -9.39 22.85 -33.33
C GLY A 127 -7.92 23.17 -33.64
N ILE A 128 -7.27 22.40 -34.52
CA ILE A 128 -6.00 22.74 -35.16
C ILE A 128 -6.28 22.98 -36.63
#